data_AF-S9QEW8-F1
#
_entry.id   AF-S9QEW8-F1
#
_cell.length_a   1.000
_cell.length_b   1.000
_cell.length_c   1.000
_cell.angle_alpha   90.00
_cell.angle_beta   90.00
_cell.angle_gamma   90.00
#
_symmetry.space_group_name_H-M   'P 1'
#
loop_
_entity.id
_entity.type
_entity.pdbx_description
1 polymer ?
#
loop_
_entity_poly.entity_id
_entity_poly.type
_entity_poly.pdbx_seq_one_letter_code
_entity_poly.pdbx_strand_id
1 'polypeptide(L)' 'MAINRAMHPVTDKEIIAFLEEEAKRAEADVVENQRVGDIRPELLWAAASRIRGGVK' A
#
# COMPACT_ATOMS: atom_id res chain seq x y z
N MET A 1 -15.44 -29.09 -9.25
CA MET A 1 -15.35 -27.68 -8.85
C MET A 1 -13.93 -27.19 -9.14
N ALA A 2 -13.73 -26.34 -10.14
CA ALA A 2 -12.44 -25.71 -10.41
C ALA A 2 -12.32 -24.47 -9.53
N ILE A 3 -11.72 -24.61 -8.36
CA ILE A 3 -11.45 -23.48 -7.47
C ILE A 3 -10.30 -22.68 -8.10
N ASN A 4 -10.66 -21.52 -8.68
CA ASN A 4 -9.83 -20.38 -9.03
C ASN A 4 -8.34 -20.66 -9.35
N ARG A 5 -8.05 -21.07 -10.59
CA ARG A 5 -6.67 -21.13 -11.13
C ARG A 5 -6.06 -19.75 -11.46
N ALA A 6 -6.77 -18.66 -11.14
CA ALA A 6 -6.38 -17.29 -11.46
C ALA A 6 -6.10 -16.43 -10.21
N MET A 7 -5.70 -17.05 -9.09
CA MET A 7 -4.98 -16.28 -8.06
C MET A 7 -3.59 -15.98 -8.61
N HIS A 8 -3.46 -14.90 -9.37
CA HIS A 8 -2.16 -14.33 -9.66
C HIS A 8 -1.49 -14.06 -8.30
N PRO A 9 -0.34 -14.68 -8.01
CA PRO A 9 0.36 -14.41 -6.76
C PRO A 9 0.78 -12.95 -6.80
N VAL A 10 0.18 -12.13 -5.92
CA VAL A 10 0.60 -10.73 -5.77
C VAL A 10 2.00 -10.76 -5.18
N THR A 11 2.94 -10.19 -5.92
CA THR A 11 4.34 -10.12 -5.50
C THR A 11 4.53 -9.04 -4.46
N ASP A 12 5.54 -9.19 -3.60
CA ASP A 12 5.93 -8.14 -2.65
C ASP A 12 6.18 -6.79 -3.35
N LYS A 13 6.66 -6.82 -4.60
CA LYS A 13 6.85 -5.62 -5.42
C LYS A 13 5.54 -4.92 -5.74
N GLU A 14 4.50 -5.67 -6.10
CA GLU A 14 3.17 -5.12 -6.39
C GLU A 14 2.50 -4.58 -5.12
N ILE A 15 2.68 -5.28 -3.99
CA ILE A 15 2.17 -4.81 -2.68
C ILE A 15 2.87 -3.51 -2.27
N ILE A 16 4.20 -3.46 -2.39
CA ILE A 16 4.98 -2.24 -2.09
C ILE A 16 4.53 -1.10 -2.98
N ALA A 17 4.43 -1.31 -4.30
CA ALA A 17 4.03 -0.27 -5.24
C ALA A 17 2.63 0.28 -4.90
N PHE A 18 1.67 -0.59 -4.62
CA PHE A 18 0.32 -0.20 -4.22
C PHE A 18 0.32 0.64 -2.94
N LEU A 19 1.06 0.22 -1.90
CA LEU A 19 1.14 0.94 -0.63
C LEU A 19 1.77 2.33 -0.80
N GLU A 20 2.80 2.46 -1.63
CA GLU A 20 3.45 3.75 -1.89
C GLU A 20 2.56 4.69 -2.73
N GLU A 21 1.80 4.16 -3.69
CA GLU A 21 0.84 4.97 -4.46
C GLU A 21 -0.30 5.48 -3.58
N GLU A 22 -0.87 4.64 -2.72
CA GLU A 22 -1.94 5.05 -1.81
C GLU A 22 -1.42 6.03 -0.74
N ALA A 23 -0.19 5.86 -0.26
CA ALA A 23 0.44 6.83 0.65
C ALA A 23 0.53 8.22 0.01
N LYS A 24 0.99 8.29 -1.26
CA LYS A 24 1.07 9.57 -2.00
C LYS A 24 -0.29 10.20 -2.23
N ARG A 25 -1.32 9.41 -2.55
CA ARG A 25 -2.69 9.92 -2.69
C ARG A 25 -3.21 10.48 -1.38
N ALA A 26 -3.03 9.75 -0.29
CA ALA A 26 -3.44 10.20 1.04
C ALA A 26 -2.69 11.48 1.47
N GLU A 27 -1.40 11.61 1.16
CA GLU A 27 -0.65 12.86 1.40
C GLU A 27 -1.20 14.03 0.59
N ALA A 28 -1.46 13.82 -0.71
CA ALA A 28 -2.06 14.85 -1.56
C ALA A 28 -3.44 15.27 -1.04
N ASP A 29 -4.27 14.32 -0.64
CA ASP A 29 -5.59 14.58 -0.07
C ASP A 29 -5.53 15.37 1.24
N VAL A 30 -4.57 15.06 2.13
CA VAL A 30 -4.35 15.78 3.39
C VAL A 30 -3.93 17.24 3.11
N VAL A 31 -3.02 17.45 2.15
CA VAL A 31 -2.54 18.77 1.78
C VAL A 31 -3.65 19.61 1.12
N GLU A 32 -4.39 19.04 0.19
CA GLU A 32 -5.42 19.75 -0.58
C GLU A 32 -6.68 20.04 0.24
N ASN A 33 -7.14 19.08 1.05
CA ASN A 33 -8.44 19.17 1.72
C ASN A 33 -8.36 19.54 3.20
N GLN A 34 -7.16 19.66 3.79
CA GLN A 34 -6.94 19.73 5.25
C GLN A 34 -7.70 18.65 6.05
N ARG A 35 -8.17 17.62 5.35
CA ARG A 35 -8.90 16.50 5.93
C ARG A 35 -7.86 15.54 6.44
N VAL A 36 -7.76 15.44 7.76
CA VAL A 36 -7.16 14.28 8.40
C VAL A 36 -8.15 13.14 8.23
N GLY A 37 -8.14 12.50 7.05
CA GLY A 37 -8.90 11.27 6.84
C GLY A 37 -8.45 10.18 7.79
N ASP A 38 -9.26 9.12 7.96
CA ASP A 38 -8.91 7.96 8.79
C ASP A 38 -7.61 7.27 8.32
N ILE A 39 -7.21 7.51 7.07
CA ILE A 39 -6.00 6.99 6.47
C ILE A 39 -4.81 7.86 6.85
N ARG A 40 -3.85 7.25 7.54
CA ARG A 40 -2.56 7.88 7.91
C ARG A 40 -1.48 7.46 6.91
N PRO A 41 -0.98 8.37 6.05
CA PRO A 41 0.01 8.03 5.03
C PRO A 41 1.28 7.40 5.60
N GLU A 42 1.68 7.79 6.81
CA GLU A 42 2.89 7.29 7.46
C GLU A 42 2.81 5.79 7.75
N LEU A 43 1.61 5.27 8.01
CA LEU A 43 1.39 3.84 8.24
C LEU A 43 1.57 3.03 6.95
N LEU A 44 1.17 3.59 5.81
CA LEU A 44 1.34 2.96 4.50
C LEU A 44 2.81 2.91 4.11
N TRP A 45 3.56 3.99 4.35
CA TRP A 45 5.01 4.02 4.18
C TRP A 45 5.75 3.02 5.08
N ALA A 46 5.33 2.91 6.35
CA ALA A 46 5.90 1.96 7.29
C ALA A 46 5.64 0.50 6.87
N ALA A 47 4.44 0.21 6.37
CA ALA A 47 4.09 -1.12 5.84
C ALA A 47 4.95 -1.49 4.62
N ALA A 48 5.08 -0.58 3.64
CA ALA A 48 5.92 -0.80 2.46
C ALA A 48 7.39 -1.04 2.84
N SER A 49 7.91 -0.23 3.77
CA SER A 49 9.29 -0.36 4.28
C SER A 49 9.51 -1.68 5.01
N ARG A 50 8.52 -2.15 5.78
CA ARG A 50 8.60 -3.43 6.49
C ARG A 50 8.63 -4.62 5.53
N ILE A 51 7.85 -4.59 4.46
CA ILE A 51 7.87 -5.65 3.43
C ILE A 51 9.23 -5.64 2.73
N ARG A 52 9.73 -4.46 2.34
CA ARG A 52 11.06 -4.30 1.71
C ARG A 52 12.21 -4.84 2.57
N GLY A 53 12.16 -4.59 3.88
CA GLY A 53 13.19 -5.05 4.83
C GLY A 53 12.97 -6.46 5.40
N GLY A 54 11.77 -7.04 5.21
CA GLY A 54 11.36 -8.34 5.74
C GLY A 54 11.71 -9.53 4.85
N VAL A 55 12.18 -9.28 3.62
CA VAL A 55 12.78 -10.32 2.76
C VAL A 55 14.14 -10.69 3.34
N LYS A 56 14.17 -11.66 4.26
CA LYS A 56 15.36 -12.39 4.69
C LYS A 56 15.19 -13.86 4.39
#